data_AF-A0A383YX41-F1
#
_entry.id   AF-A0A383YX41-F1
#
_cell.length_a   1.000
_cell.length_b   1.000
_cell.length_c   1.000
_cell.angle_alpha   90.00
_cell.angle_beta   90.00
_cell.angle_gamma   90.00
#
_symmetry.space_group_name_H-M   'P 1'
#
loop_
_entity.id
_entity.type
_entity.pdbx_description
1 polymer ?
#
loop_
_entity_poly.entity_id
_entity_poly.type
_entity_poly.pdbx_seq_one_letter_code
_entity_poly.pdbx_strand_id
1 'polypeptide(L)'
;MGPYNPDTCPEVGFFDVLGNDRRREWAALGNMSKEDAMVEFVKLLNRCCHLFSTYVASHKIEKEEQEKKRKEEEERRRREEEERERLQKEEEKRRQEEEERLRREEEERRRIEEERLRLEQQKQQIMAALNSQTAVQFQQYAAQQYPGNYEQQQLLIRQLQEQHYQQYMQQLYQVQLAQQQAALQKQQEVAVAGASLPTSSKVNTTTPSDMMSVNGQAKTHTDNSEKELEPEAAEEALENGPKESLPVIAAPSMWTRPQIKDFKEKIRQDADSVITVGRGEVVTVRVPTHEEGSYLFWEFATDNYDIGFGVYFEWTDSPNTAVSVHVSESSDDDEEEEENISSEEKAKKNANKPLLDEIVPVYRRDCHEEVYAGSHQYPGRGVYLLKFDNSYSLWRSKSVYYRVYYTR
;
A
#
# COMPACT_ATOMS: atom_id res chain seq x y z
N MET A 1 47.31 15.99 -44.13
CA MET A 1 47.80 16.71 -45.32
C MET A 1 47.79 18.18 -44.97
N GLY A 2 48.97 18.81 -44.98
CA GLY A 2 49.15 20.23 -44.68
C GLY A 2 49.01 21.10 -45.95
N PRO A 3 49.66 22.28 -45.98
CA PRO A 3 49.75 23.12 -47.17
C PRO A 3 50.21 22.33 -48.39
N TYR A 4 49.74 22.73 -49.57
CA TYR A 4 50.18 22.12 -50.82
C TYR A 4 51.71 22.20 -50.96
N ASN A 5 52.36 21.06 -51.21
CA ASN A 5 53.79 20.98 -51.44
C ASN A 5 54.07 20.35 -52.82
N PRO A 6 54.62 21.13 -53.78
CA PRO A 6 54.85 20.69 -55.15
C PRO A 6 55.84 19.53 -55.26
N ASP A 7 56.78 19.37 -54.31
CA ASP A 7 57.82 18.33 -54.35
C ASP A 7 57.29 16.95 -53.93
N THR A 8 56.10 16.92 -53.34
CA THR A 8 55.46 15.70 -52.81
C THR A 8 54.21 15.28 -53.58
N CYS A 9 53.76 16.09 -54.55
CA CYS A 9 52.54 15.85 -55.31
C CYS A 9 52.85 15.33 -56.73
N PRO A 10 52.32 14.16 -57.15
CA PRO A 10 52.56 13.61 -58.50
C PRO A 10 52.13 14.57 -59.60
N GLU A 11 52.88 14.68 -60.70
CA GLU A 11 52.53 15.53 -61.86
C GLU A 11 51.13 15.22 -62.39
N VAL A 12 50.33 16.28 -62.60
CA VAL A 12 49.01 16.18 -63.21
C VAL A 12 49.18 16.23 -64.72
N GLY A 13 48.64 15.24 -65.45
CA GLY A 13 48.76 15.16 -66.90
C GLY A 13 48.04 16.28 -67.62
N PHE A 14 48.50 16.62 -68.83
CA PHE A 14 47.98 17.74 -69.63
C PHE A 14 46.46 17.69 -69.90
N PHE A 15 45.85 16.50 -69.95
CA PHE A 15 44.41 16.31 -70.15
C PHE A 15 43.60 16.13 -68.85
N ASP A 16 44.25 16.10 -67.69
CA ASP A 16 43.58 15.96 -66.38
C ASP A 16 43.16 17.33 -65.84
N VAL A 17 42.08 17.86 -66.42
CA VAL A 17 41.50 19.17 -66.08
C VAL A 17 41.05 19.22 -64.61
N LEU A 18 40.46 18.12 -64.11
CA LEU A 18 39.99 18.03 -62.73
C LEU A 18 41.14 17.98 -61.72
N GLY A 19 42.23 17.27 -62.04
CA GLY A 19 43.45 17.27 -61.25
C GLY A 19 44.12 18.63 -61.21
N ASN A 20 44.12 19.35 -62.34
CA ASN A 20 44.71 20.68 -62.45
C ASN A 20 43.91 21.72 -61.65
N ASP A 21 42.57 21.67 -61.73
CA ASP A 21 41.70 22.51 -60.92
C ASP A 21 41.85 22.21 -59.43
N ARG A 22 41.84 20.92 -59.03
CA ARG A 22 42.04 20.52 -57.63
C ARG A 22 43.38 20.99 -57.07
N ARG A 23 44.45 20.86 -57.86
CA ARG A 23 45.80 21.33 -57.48
C ARG A 23 45.81 22.84 -57.30
N ARG A 24 45.20 23.59 -58.23
CA ARG A 24 45.10 25.06 -58.16
C ARG A 24 44.36 25.51 -56.91
N GLU A 25 43.19 24.93 -56.63
CA GLU A 25 42.41 25.27 -55.44
C GLU A 25 43.15 24.88 -54.14
N TRP A 26 43.80 23.71 -54.10
CA TRP A 26 44.60 23.30 -52.94
C TRP A 26 45.82 24.21 -52.71
N ALA A 27 46.50 24.65 -53.78
CA ALA A 27 47.57 25.63 -53.67
C ALA A 27 47.06 27.00 -53.19
N ALA A 28 45.86 27.42 -53.62
CA ALA A 28 45.25 28.69 -53.21
C ALA A 28 44.89 28.74 -51.71
N LEU A 29 44.69 27.58 -51.06
CA LEU A 29 44.47 27.50 -49.61
C LEU A 29 45.71 27.90 -48.78
N GLY A 30 46.92 27.85 -49.36
CA GLY A 30 48.16 28.30 -48.71
C GLY A 30 48.39 27.69 -47.32
N ASN A 31 48.68 28.56 -46.34
CA ASN A 31 48.92 28.20 -44.94
C ASN A 31 47.69 28.42 -44.03
N MET A 32 46.49 28.27 -44.57
CA MET A 32 45.25 28.44 -43.80
C MET A 32 45.21 27.51 -42.58
N SER A 33 44.82 28.04 -41.43
CA SER A 33 44.66 27.25 -40.22
C SER A 33 43.48 26.29 -40.35
N LYS A 34 43.47 25.23 -39.54
CA LYS A 34 42.36 24.28 -39.52
C LYS A 34 41.05 24.98 -39.12
N GLU A 35 41.13 25.86 -38.12
CA GLU A 35 40.01 26.63 -37.58
C GLU A 35 39.43 27.55 -38.65
N ASP A 36 40.28 28.27 -39.39
CA ASP A 36 39.85 29.16 -40.47
C ASP A 36 39.24 28.37 -41.64
N ALA A 37 39.83 27.23 -42.00
CA ALA A 37 39.29 26.35 -43.04
C ALA A 37 37.91 25.81 -42.68
N MET A 38 37.69 25.45 -41.40
CA MET A 38 36.38 25.04 -40.90
C MET A 38 35.35 26.17 -40.96
N VAL A 39 35.75 27.39 -40.60
CA VAL A 39 34.88 28.57 -40.67
C VAL A 39 34.50 28.90 -42.11
N GLU A 40 35.47 28.93 -43.04
CA GLU A 40 35.22 29.19 -44.45
C GLU A 40 34.36 28.11 -45.10
N PHE A 41 34.57 26.83 -44.73
CA PHE A 41 33.70 25.74 -45.16
C PHE A 41 32.25 25.94 -44.68
N VAL A 42 32.04 26.31 -43.41
CA VAL A 42 30.70 26.57 -42.87
C VAL A 42 30.05 27.77 -43.57
N LYS A 43 30.81 28.83 -43.85
CA LYS A 43 30.32 29.99 -44.63
C LYS A 43 29.92 29.60 -46.05
N LEU A 44 30.73 28.78 -46.72
CA LEU A 44 30.42 28.27 -48.06
C LEU A 44 29.16 27.39 -48.03
N LEU A 45 29.06 26.47 -47.07
CA LEU A 45 27.91 25.61 -46.88
C LEU A 45 26.62 26.41 -46.63
N ASN A 46 26.71 27.45 -45.79
CA ASN A 46 25.59 28.35 -45.53
C ASN A 46 25.17 29.17 -46.78
N ARG A 47 26.11 29.51 -47.66
CA ARG A 47 25.82 30.20 -48.92
C ARG A 47 25.20 29.27 -49.96
N CYS A 48 25.69 28.04 -50.06
CA CYS A 48 25.23 27.06 -51.04
C CYS A 48 23.93 26.36 -50.62
N CYS A 49 23.67 26.25 -49.31
CA CYS A 49 22.50 25.59 -48.75
C CYS A 49 21.71 26.54 -47.85
N HIS A 50 20.68 27.17 -48.41
CA HIS A 50 19.85 28.18 -47.73
C HIS A 50 19.11 27.64 -46.49
N LEU A 51 18.89 26.32 -46.40
CA LEU A 51 18.25 25.68 -45.25
C LEU A 51 19.24 25.31 -44.13
N PHE A 52 20.54 25.45 -44.36
CA PHE A 52 21.55 25.05 -43.37
C PHE A 52 21.45 25.87 -42.08
N SER A 53 21.27 27.20 -42.18
CA SER A 53 21.12 28.07 -41.01
C SER A 53 19.89 27.72 -40.16
N THR A 54 18.74 27.48 -40.81
CA THR A 54 17.50 27.11 -40.12
C THR A 54 17.60 25.75 -39.47
N TYR A 55 18.21 24.78 -40.15
CA TYR A 55 18.48 23.44 -39.61
C TYR A 55 19.39 23.49 -38.36
N VAL A 56 20.50 24.22 -38.41
CA VAL A 56 21.43 24.36 -37.27
C VAL A 56 20.75 25.07 -36.09
N ALA A 57 20.00 26.14 -36.36
CA ALA A 57 19.25 26.85 -35.31
C ALA A 57 18.20 25.94 -34.65
N SER A 58 17.44 25.18 -35.45
CA SER A 58 16.43 24.25 -34.95
C SER A 58 17.04 23.16 -34.08
N HIS A 59 18.15 22.54 -34.51
CA HIS A 59 18.82 21.51 -33.70
C HIS A 59 19.45 22.07 -32.42
N LYS A 60 19.93 23.32 -32.45
CA LYS A 60 20.44 23.98 -31.25
C LYS A 60 19.31 24.19 -30.23
N ILE A 61 18.16 24.70 -30.68
CA ILE A 61 16.97 24.89 -29.82
C ILE A 61 16.50 23.55 -29.26
N GLU A 62 16.39 22.52 -30.10
CA GLU A 62 16.00 21.18 -29.69
C GLU A 62 16.94 20.63 -28.59
N LYS A 63 18.25 20.78 -28.77
CA LYS A 63 19.25 20.33 -27.80
C LYS A 63 19.15 21.09 -26.47
N GLU A 64 18.95 22.40 -26.51
CA GLU A 64 18.77 23.23 -25.31
C GLU A 64 17.46 22.89 -24.57
N GLU A 65 16.37 22.66 -25.29
CA GLU A 65 15.10 22.24 -24.72
C GLU A 65 15.19 20.84 -24.09
N GLN A 66 15.87 19.90 -24.74
CA GLN A 66 16.16 18.58 -24.18
C GLN A 66 16.98 18.67 -22.89
N GLU A 67 18.01 19.53 -22.85
CA GLU A 67 18.80 19.72 -21.63
C GLU A 67 17.98 20.35 -20.50
N LYS A 68 17.11 21.33 -20.82
CA LYS A 68 16.20 21.93 -19.86
C LYS A 68 15.20 20.92 -19.30
N LYS A 69 14.55 20.12 -20.15
CA LYS A 69 13.64 19.05 -19.73
C LYS A 69 14.32 18.04 -18.81
N ARG A 70 15.56 17.63 -19.13
CA ARG A 70 16.34 16.74 -18.27
C ARG A 70 16.60 17.32 -16.87
N LYS A 71 16.95 18.61 -16.79
CA LYS A 71 17.17 19.30 -15.51
C LYS A 71 15.87 19.43 -14.70
N GLU A 72 14.76 19.79 -15.35
CA GLU A 72 13.45 19.89 -14.71
C GLU A 72 12.95 18.53 -14.21
N GLU A 73 13.14 17.44 -14.97
CA GLU A 73 12.79 16.08 -14.54
C GLU A 73 13.67 15.60 -13.39
N GLU A 74 14.98 15.89 -13.40
CA GLU A 74 15.88 15.58 -12.30
C GLU A 74 15.51 16.34 -11.02
N GLU A 75 15.19 17.63 -11.14
CA GLU A 75 14.74 18.43 -10.00
C GLU A 75 13.39 17.95 -9.47
N ARG A 76 12.45 17.60 -10.36
CA ARG A 76 11.17 17.00 -9.96
C ARG A 76 11.38 15.69 -9.21
N ARG A 77 12.22 14.78 -9.73
CA ARG A 77 12.53 13.50 -9.08
C ARG A 77 13.15 13.71 -7.71
N ARG A 78 14.06 14.69 -7.58
CA ARG A 78 14.67 15.04 -6.29
C ARG A 78 13.64 15.55 -5.29
N ARG A 79 12.70 16.41 -5.71
CA ARG A 79 11.61 16.89 -4.84
C ARG A 79 10.68 15.76 -4.40
N GLU A 80 10.31 14.87 -5.32
CA GLU A 80 9.48 13.69 -5.01
C GLU A 80 10.17 12.73 -4.04
N GLU A 81 11.49 12.56 -4.15
CA GLU A 81 12.29 11.74 -3.23
C GLU A 81 12.41 12.38 -1.85
N GLU A 82 12.69 13.69 -1.77
CA GLU A 82 12.71 14.46 -0.53
C GLU A 82 11.34 14.46 0.18
N GLU A 83 10.23 14.52 -0.57
CA GLU A 83 8.87 14.42 -0.02
C GLU A 83 8.57 13.01 0.49
N ARG A 84 8.94 11.97 -0.25
CA ARG A 84 8.81 10.57 0.19
C ARG A 84 9.58 10.31 1.48
N GLU A 85 10.82 10.81 1.59
CA GLU A 85 11.64 10.64 2.78
C GLU A 85 11.01 11.38 4.00
N ARG A 86 10.43 12.56 3.78
CA ARG A 86 9.70 13.28 4.84
C ARG A 86 8.48 12.49 5.33
N LEU A 87 7.67 11.96 4.42
CA LEU A 87 6.50 11.15 4.76
C LEU A 87 6.89 9.88 5.53
N GLN A 88 7.96 9.19 5.10
CA GLN A 88 8.47 8.02 5.81
C GLN A 88 8.94 8.35 7.23
N LYS A 89 9.67 9.46 7.42
CA LYS A 89 10.10 9.91 8.76
C LYS A 89 8.93 10.30 9.65
N GLU A 90 7.90 10.94 9.09
CA GLU A 90 6.69 11.30 9.84
C GLU A 90 5.89 10.06 10.26
N GLU A 91 5.74 9.09 9.37
CA GLU A 91 5.08 7.81 9.67
C GLU A 91 5.85 6.98 10.70
N GLU A 92 7.18 6.89 10.58
CA GLU A 92 8.02 6.20 11.56
C GLU A 92 7.91 6.85 12.94
N LYS A 93 7.94 8.19 12.99
CA LYS A 93 7.77 8.94 14.23
C LYS A 93 6.39 8.68 14.85
N ARG A 94 5.32 8.69 14.05
CA ARG A 94 3.96 8.39 14.53
C ARG A 94 3.86 6.97 15.08
N ARG A 95 4.51 5.99 14.43
CA ARG A 95 4.58 4.60 14.90
C ARG A 95 5.32 4.49 16.24
N GLN A 96 6.44 5.19 16.39
CA GLN A 96 7.20 5.22 17.65
C GLN A 96 6.39 5.88 18.79
N GLU A 97 5.70 7.00 18.52
CA GLU A 97 4.85 7.67 19.50
C GLU A 97 3.66 6.78 19.93
N GLU A 98 3.07 6.04 19.00
CA GLU A 98 1.99 5.08 19.29
C GLU A 98 2.49 3.87 20.09
N GLU A 99 3.64 3.30 19.73
CA GLU A 99 4.26 2.20 20.47
C GLU A 99 4.63 2.63 21.90
N GLU A 100 5.17 3.83 22.08
CA GLU A 100 5.45 4.38 23.41
C GLU A 100 4.17 4.60 24.23
N ARG A 101 3.09 5.09 23.60
CA ARG A 101 1.79 5.24 24.26
C ARG A 101 1.24 3.89 24.73
N LEU A 102 1.24 2.88 23.87
CA LEU A 102 0.78 1.52 24.22
C LEU A 102 1.60 0.92 25.35
N ARG A 103 2.92 1.10 25.34
CA ARG A 103 3.79 0.63 26.42
C ARG A 103 3.48 1.31 27.75
N ARG A 104 3.22 2.62 27.75
CA ARG A 104 2.81 3.35 28.98
C ARG A 104 1.47 2.87 29.50
N GLU A 105 0.49 2.64 28.62
CA GLU A 105 -0.82 2.09 28.99
C GLU A 105 -0.71 0.67 29.55
N GLU A 106 0.14 -0.18 28.97
CA GLU A 106 0.39 -1.53 29.47
C GLU A 106 1.08 -1.52 30.84
N GLU A 107 2.08 -0.67 31.04
CA GLU A 107 2.74 -0.49 32.34
C GLU A 107 1.76 0.02 33.40
N GLU A 108 0.85 0.93 33.05
CA GLU A 108 -0.19 1.43 33.95
C GLU A 108 -1.20 0.32 34.31
N ARG A 109 -1.68 -0.44 33.32
CA ARG A 109 -2.57 -1.59 33.55
C ARG A 109 -1.93 -2.61 34.48
N ARG A 110 -0.65 -2.93 34.26
CA ARG A 110 0.09 -3.85 35.12
C ARG A 110 0.19 -3.34 36.55
N ARG A 111 0.45 -2.04 36.75
CA ARG A 111 0.47 -1.44 38.10
C ARG A 111 -0.89 -1.54 38.79
N ILE A 112 -1.98 -1.25 38.08
CA ILE A 112 -3.34 -1.35 38.60
C ILE A 112 -3.66 -2.80 38.99
N GLU A 113 -3.26 -3.77 38.17
CA GLU A 113 -3.47 -5.20 38.45
C GLU A 113 -2.64 -5.67 39.65
N GLU A 114 -1.37 -5.26 39.74
CA GLU A 114 -0.49 -5.56 40.89
C GLU A 114 -1.06 -4.96 42.20
N GLU A 115 -1.58 -3.73 42.16
CA GLU A 115 -2.23 -3.10 43.32
C GLU A 115 -3.52 -3.84 43.71
N ARG A 116 -4.36 -4.20 42.73
CA ARG A 116 -5.58 -4.99 42.95
C ARG A 116 -5.26 -6.33 43.59
N LEU A 117 -4.26 -7.06 43.09
CA LEU A 117 -3.82 -8.34 43.63
C LEU A 117 -3.33 -8.19 45.07
N ARG A 118 -2.54 -7.14 45.34
CA ARG A 118 -2.04 -6.84 46.69
C ARG A 118 -3.19 -6.57 47.67
N LEU A 119 -4.18 -5.77 47.26
CA LEU A 119 -5.36 -5.48 48.08
C LEU A 119 -6.19 -6.75 48.33
N GLU A 120 -6.37 -7.59 47.30
CA GLU A 120 -7.08 -8.86 47.41
C GLU A 120 -6.36 -9.83 48.35
N GLN A 121 -5.03 -9.90 48.28
CA GLN A 121 -4.22 -10.71 49.18
C GLN A 121 -4.33 -10.22 50.63
N GLN A 122 -4.30 -8.91 50.87
CA GLN A 122 -4.52 -8.35 52.19
C GLN A 122 -5.92 -8.68 52.73
N LYS A 123 -6.97 -8.55 51.90
CA LYS A 123 -8.33 -8.96 52.24
C LYS A 123 -8.40 -10.44 52.64
N GLN A 124 -7.78 -11.32 51.86
CA GLN A 124 -7.76 -12.76 52.16
C GLN A 124 -7.07 -13.07 53.48
N GLN A 125 -5.94 -12.42 53.78
CA GLN A 125 -5.24 -12.58 55.05
C GLN A 125 -6.11 -12.16 56.25
N ILE A 126 -6.80 -11.01 56.15
CA ILE A 126 -7.73 -10.55 57.19
C ILE A 126 -8.88 -11.54 57.36
N MET A 127 -9.50 -12.00 56.26
CA MET A 127 -10.57 -12.99 56.33
C MET A 127 -10.10 -14.31 56.96
N ALA A 128 -8.92 -14.81 56.61
CA ALA A 128 -8.38 -16.04 57.19
C ALA A 128 -8.15 -15.89 58.70
N ALA A 129 -7.61 -14.75 59.14
CA ALA A 129 -7.37 -14.48 60.56
C ALA A 129 -8.68 -14.32 61.36
N LEU A 130 -9.69 -13.65 60.80
CA LEU A 130 -11.03 -13.55 61.42
C LEU A 130 -11.71 -14.91 61.48
N ASN A 131 -11.69 -15.66 60.38
CA ASN A 131 -12.28 -16.99 60.29
C ASN A 131 -11.64 -17.95 61.29
N SER A 132 -10.32 -17.88 61.49
CA SER A 132 -9.64 -18.70 62.50
C SER A 132 -10.13 -18.41 63.93
N GLN A 133 -10.50 -17.17 64.24
CA GLN A 133 -10.99 -16.78 65.55
C GLN A 133 -12.45 -17.17 65.78
N THR A 134 -13.28 -17.13 64.73
CA THR A 134 -14.73 -17.34 64.84
C THR A 134 -15.22 -18.69 64.30
N ALA A 135 -14.34 -19.52 63.74
CA ALA A 135 -14.68 -20.80 63.09
C ALA A 135 -15.58 -21.68 63.96
N VAL A 136 -15.21 -21.87 65.23
CA VAL A 136 -15.95 -22.74 66.15
C VAL A 136 -17.34 -22.17 66.47
N GLN A 137 -17.44 -20.85 66.69
CA GLN A 137 -18.70 -20.18 66.98
C GLN A 137 -19.67 -20.27 65.79
N PHE A 138 -19.17 -20.03 64.57
CA PHE A 138 -19.99 -20.12 63.35
C PHE A 138 -20.39 -21.56 63.04
N GLN A 139 -19.51 -22.54 63.25
CA GLN A 139 -19.86 -23.96 63.11
C GLN A 139 -20.96 -24.39 64.09
N GLN A 140 -20.85 -24.01 65.36
CA GLN A 140 -21.85 -24.35 66.37
C GLN A 140 -23.21 -23.72 66.05
N TYR A 141 -23.22 -22.44 65.66
CA TYR A 141 -24.44 -21.75 65.27
C TYR A 141 -25.07 -22.37 64.02
N ALA A 142 -24.28 -22.67 62.99
CA ALA A 142 -24.77 -23.31 61.78
C ALA A 142 -25.34 -24.71 62.06
N ALA A 143 -24.67 -25.52 62.88
CA ALA A 143 -25.13 -26.85 63.27
C ALA A 143 -26.45 -26.82 64.06
N GLN A 144 -26.72 -25.76 64.82
CA GLN A 144 -28.01 -25.55 65.48
C GLN A 144 -29.13 -25.19 64.49
N GLN A 145 -28.86 -24.32 63.52
CA GLN A 145 -29.86 -23.86 62.56
C GLN A 145 -30.21 -24.94 61.54
N TYR A 146 -29.22 -25.71 61.09
CA TYR A 146 -29.39 -26.74 60.06
C TYR A 146 -28.77 -28.08 60.48
N PRO A 147 -29.35 -28.82 61.44
CA PRO A 147 -28.78 -30.07 61.93
C PRO A 147 -28.65 -31.12 60.82
N GLY A 148 -27.47 -31.73 60.68
CA GLY A 148 -27.20 -32.80 59.70
C GLY A 148 -27.09 -32.36 58.23
N ASN A 149 -27.43 -31.12 57.88
CA ASN A 149 -27.31 -30.59 56.52
C ASN A 149 -26.01 -29.80 56.33
N TYR A 150 -24.94 -30.48 55.88
CA TYR A 150 -23.62 -29.89 55.73
C TYR A 150 -23.56 -28.75 54.70
N GLU A 151 -24.29 -28.85 53.59
CA GLU A 151 -24.24 -27.84 52.52
C GLU A 151 -24.86 -26.52 52.98
N GLN A 152 -26.00 -26.60 53.66
CA GLN A 152 -26.69 -25.42 54.21
C GLN A 152 -25.91 -24.79 55.37
N GLN A 153 -25.24 -25.61 56.19
CA GLN A 153 -24.30 -25.12 57.21
C GLN A 153 -23.13 -24.33 56.59
N GLN A 154 -22.52 -24.84 55.51
CA GLN A 154 -21.41 -24.16 54.84
C GLN A 154 -21.82 -22.83 54.21
N LEU A 155 -23.00 -22.78 53.57
CA LEU A 155 -23.56 -21.54 53.04
C LEU A 155 -23.78 -20.49 54.14
N LEU A 156 -24.37 -20.89 55.27
CA LEU A 156 -24.59 -19.99 56.40
C LEU A 156 -23.27 -19.52 57.02
N ILE A 157 -22.28 -20.41 57.18
CA ILE A 157 -20.95 -20.04 57.68
C ILE A 157 -20.30 -19.01 56.75
N ARG A 158 -20.37 -19.21 55.43
CA ARG A 158 -19.83 -18.26 54.45
C ARG A 158 -20.48 -16.88 54.56
N GLN A 159 -21.81 -16.83 54.70
CA GLN A 159 -22.54 -15.58 54.89
C GLN A 159 -22.13 -14.86 56.18
N LEU A 160 -22.01 -15.60 57.29
CA LEU A 160 -21.60 -15.06 58.58
C LEU A 160 -20.15 -14.53 58.56
N GLN A 161 -19.25 -15.25 57.89
CA GLN A 161 -17.87 -14.81 57.70
C GLN A 161 -17.79 -13.50 56.90
N GLU A 162 -18.58 -13.39 55.83
CA GLU A 162 -18.64 -12.17 55.02
C GLU A 162 -19.22 -10.98 55.79
N GLN A 163 -20.32 -11.16 56.52
CA GLN A 163 -20.88 -10.11 57.37
C GLN A 163 -19.92 -9.70 58.50
N HIS A 164 -19.26 -10.67 59.12
CA HIS A 164 -18.29 -10.41 60.17
C HIS A 164 -17.09 -9.61 59.63
N TYR A 165 -16.60 -9.95 58.44
CA TYR A 165 -15.56 -9.17 57.76
C TYR A 165 -16.01 -7.73 57.50
N GLN A 166 -17.23 -7.51 57.00
CA GLN A 166 -17.76 -6.17 56.74
C GLN A 166 -17.84 -5.32 58.03
N GLN A 167 -18.37 -5.90 59.10
CA GLN A 167 -18.46 -5.23 60.40
C GLN A 167 -17.07 -4.89 60.95
N TYR A 168 -16.13 -5.84 60.88
CA TYR A 168 -14.76 -5.63 61.31
C TYR A 168 -14.07 -4.49 60.53
N MET A 169 -14.21 -4.47 59.20
CA MET A 169 -13.64 -3.41 58.38
C MET A 169 -14.23 -2.03 58.69
N GLN A 170 -15.54 -1.96 58.98
CA GLN A 170 -16.18 -0.71 59.37
C GLN A 170 -15.68 -0.20 60.73
N GLN A 171 -15.47 -1.11 61.69
CA GLN A 171 -14.91 -0.76 62.99
C GLN A 171 -13.44 -0.30 62.85
N LEU A 172 -12.64 -1.03 62.07
CA LEU A 172 -11.24 -0.68 61.80
C LEU A 172 -11.12 0.71 61.18
N TYR A 173 -12.00 1.04 60.23
CA TYR A 173 -12.05 2.35 59.61
C TYR A 173 -12.36 3.48 60.62
N GLN A 174 -13.33 3.28 61.51
CA GLN A 174 -13.63 4.25 62.57
C GLN A 174 -12.47 4.46 63.53
N VAL A 175 -11.79 3.37 63.93
CA VAL A 175 -10.61 3.45 64.80
C VAL A 175 -9.49 4.21 64.12
N GLN A 176 -9.22 3.94 62.85
CA GLN A 176 -8.19 4.64 62.08
C GLN A 176 -8.50 6.13 61.92
N LEU A 177 -9.77 6.48 61.68
CA LEU A 177 -10.21 7.88 61.60
C LEU A 177 -10.01 8.61 62.93
N ALA A 178 -10.39 7.99 64.05
CA ALA A 178 -10.21 8.57 65.37
C ALA A 178 -8.71 8.80 65.70
N GLN A 179 -7.85 7.85 65.33
CA GLN A 179 -6.40 8.00 65.50
C GLN A 179 -5.82 9.13 64.63
N GLN A 180 -6.28 9.28 63.39
CA GLN A 180 -5.86 10.38 62.52
C GLN A 180 -6.27 11.75 63.09
N GLN A 181 -7.50 11.88 63.59
CA GLN A 181 -7.97 13.11 64.24
C GLN A 181 -7.13 13.44 65.48
N ALA A 182 -6.81 12.45 66.31
CA ALA A 182 -5.95 12.63 67.48
C ALA A 182 -4.51 13.04 67.09
N ALA A 183 -3.97 12.50 66.00
CA ALA A 183 -2.65 12.87 65.50
C ALA A 183 -2.60 14.31 64.96
N LEU A 184 -3.64 14.75 64.25
CA LEU A 184 -3.77 16.12 63.77
C LEU A 184 -3.92 17.13 64.92
N GLN A 185 -4.70 16.80 65.95
CA GLN A 185 -4.80 17.62 67.16
C GLN A 185 -3.44 17.80 67.85
N LYS A 186 -2.66 16.72 67.97
CA LYS A 186 -1.28 16.79 68.50
C LYS A 186 -0.34 17.65 67.64
N GLN A 187 -0.45 17.61 66.31
CA GLN A 187 0.34 18.49 65.44
C GLN A 187 -0.07 19.97 65.57
N GLN A 188 -1.35 20.24 65.76
CA GLN A 188 -1.87 21.60 65.94
C GLN A 188 -1.46 22.19 67.30
N GLU A 189 -1.40 21.39 68.36
CA GLU A 189 -0.83 21.80 69.66
C GLU A 189 0.67 22.14 69.56
N VAL A 190 1.44 21.41 68.74
CA VAL A 190 2.87 21.68 68.52
C VAL A 190 3.10 22.94 67.66
N ALA A 191 2.22 23.23 66.69
CA ALA A 191 2.30 24.43 65.86
C ALA A 191 1.89 25.72 66.62
N VAL A 192 0.93 25.63 67.55
CA VAL A 192 0.47 26.77 68.35
C VAL A 192 1.43 27.10 69.51
N ALA A 193 2.16 26.12 70.04
CA ALA A 193 3.20 26.35 71.06
C ALA A 193 4.51 26.98 70.52
N GLY A 194 4.69 27.03 69.19
CA GLY A 194 5.91 27.54 68.54
C GLY A 194 5.90 29.03 68.14
N ALA A 195 4.79 29.76 68.31
CA ALA A 195 4.68 31.14 67.83
C ALA A 195 4.24 32.11 68.93
N SER A 196 5.22 32.70 69.63
CA SER A 196 5.02 33.88 70.48
C SER A 196 5.78 35.10 69.95
N LEU A 197 5.03 35.99 69.26
CA LEU A 197 5.12 37.47 69.15
C LEU A 197 6.25 38.14 68.32
N PRO A 198 6.07 39.41 67.85
CA PRO A 198 4.91 40.04 67.19
C PRO A 198 5.32 40.80 65.89
N THR A 199 4.36 41.25 65.06
CA THR A 199 4.18 42.65 64.62
C THR A 199 3.19 42.77 63.46
N SER A 200 2.43 43.87 63.52
CA SER A 200 1.55 44.49 62.53
C SER A 200 1.77 44.19 61.04
N SER A 201 0.69 43.99 60.29
CA SER A 201 0.10 45.01 59.39
C SER A 201 -0.88 44.40 58.37
N LYS A 202 -2.17 44.68 58.57
CA LYS A 202 -3.14 45.19 57.58
C LYS A 202 -2.90 44.88 56.08
N VAL A 203 -3.84 44.16 55.45
CA VAL A 203 -4.87 44.67 54.51
C VAL A 203 -5.40 43.52 53.63
N ASN A 204 -6.72 43.35 53.68
CA ASN A 204 -7.72 42.90 52.68
C ASN A 204 -7.23 42.05 51.47
N THR A 205 -7.98 41.05 51.00
CA THR A 205 -9.32 41.23 50.40
C THR A 205 -10.03 39.88 50.16
N THR A 206 -11.34 39.87 50.42
CA THR A 206 -12.42 38.99 49.90
C THR A 206 -12.49 37.50 50.26
N THR A 207 -13.29 37.23 51.29
CA THR A 207 -14.34 36.18 51.39
C THR A 207 -15.47 36.42 50.35
N PRO A 208 -16.57 35.64 50.26
CA PRO A 208 -16.93 34.36 50.93
C PRO A 208 -17.37 33.25 49.93
N SER A 209 -17.11 31.97 50.22
CA SER A 209 -18.09 30.97 50.67
C SER A 209 -19.51 31.09 50.05
N ASP A 210 -20.01 30.04 49.40
CA ASP A 210 -20.75 29.02 50.13
C ASP A 210 -21.05 27.78 49.30
N MET A 211 -20.86 26.63 49.95
CA MET A 211 -21.45 25.36 49.59
C MET A 211 -22.91 25.35 50.04
N MET A 212 -23.79 24.72 49.25
CA MET A 212 -25.04 24.19 49.78
C MET A 212 -25.23 22.73 49.34
N SER A 213 -25.57 21.93 50.34
CA SER A 213 -26.12 20.57 50.32
C SER A 213 -27.23 20.34 49.30
N VAL A 214 -27.49 19.07 48.96
CA VAL A 214 -28.77 18.37 49.27
C VAL A 214 -28.78 16.92 48.75
N ASN A 215 -29.06 16.00 49.67
CA ASN A 215 -29.93 14.81 49.63
C ASN A 215 -30.43 14.22 48.28
N GLY A 216 -30.49 12.88 48.20
CA GLY A 216 -31.47 12.20 47.34
C GLY A 216 -31.27 10.70 47.11
N GLN A 217 -32.18 9.88 47.66
CA GLN A 217 -32.36 8.45 47.39
C GLN A 217 -32.68 8.14 45.91
N ALA A 218 -32.32 6.95 45.40
CA ALA A 218 -33.29 5.87 45.11
C ALA A 218 -32.78 4.83 44.07
N LYS A 219 -32.92 3.56 44.47
CA LYS A 219 -33.42 2.39 43.71
C LYS A 219 -32.91 2.13 42.29
N THR A 220 -32.16 1.04 42.21
CA THR A 220 -32.09 0.10 41.09
C THR A 220 -33.49 -0.37 40.67
N HIS A 221 -33.81 -0.19 39.39
CA HIS A 221 -34.87 -0.92 38.70
C HIS A 221 -34.23 -1.72 37.58
N THR A 222 -34.38 -3.03 37.70
CA THR A 222 -34.27 -4.05 36.67
C THR A 222 -35.26 -3.73 35.56
N ASP A 223 -34.84 -3.77 34.30
CA ASP A 223 -35.69 -4.40 33.30
C ASP A 223 -34.89 -5.03 32.15
N ASN A 224 -35.46 -6.13 31.72
CA ASN A 224 -35.03 -7.16 30.81
C ASN A 224 -35.35 -6.72 29.37
N SER A 225 -34.49 -7.01 28.39
CA SER A 225 -34.91 -7.16 26.99
C SER A 225 -33.84 -7.90 26.20
N GLU A 226 -34.09 -9.20 26.09
CA GLU A 226 -33.53 -10.11 25.09
C GLU A 226 -33.90 -9.61 23.69
N LYS A 227 -32.96 -9.66 22.74
CA LYS A 227 -33.30 -9.70 21.32
C LYS A 227 -32.28 -10.54 20.56
N GLU A 228 -32.63 -11.80 20.40
CA GLU A 228 -32.11 -12.69 19.36
C GLU A 228 -32.40 -12.10 17.98
N LEU A 229 -31.43 -12.19 17.07
CA LEU A 229 -31.59 -11.89 15.66
C LEU A 229 -31.22 -13.17 14.88
N GLU A 230 -32.27 -13.86 14.41
CA GLU A 230 -32.22 -14.90 13.39
C GLU A 230 -32.09 -14.27 11.98
N PRO A 231 -31.50 -14.98 10.99
CA PRO A 231 -31.25 -14.46 9.65
C PRO A 231 -32.46 -14.71 8.72
N GLU A 232 -32.93 -13.65 8.03
CA GLU A 232 -33.94 -13.78 6.98
C GLU A 232 -33.35 -14.37 5.69
N ALA A 233 -33.91 -15.51 5.29
CA ALA A 233 -33.81 -16.07 3.95
C ALA A 233 -34.68 -15.22 2.99
N ALA A 234 -34.05 -14.68 1.94
CA ALA A 234 -34.75 -14.02 0.85
C ALA A 234 -35.18 -15.03 -0.21
N GLU A 235 -36.42 -14.85 -0.67
CA GLU A 235 -37.26 -15.77 -1.40
C GLU A 235 -36.84 -16.08 -2.84
N GLU A 236 -37.12 -17.32 -3.24
CA GLU A 236 -37.18 -17.77 -4.63
C GLU A 236 -38.35 -17.11 -5.37
N ALA A 237 -38.06 -16.32 -6.40
CA ALA A 237 -39.03 -15.92 -7.40
C ALA A 237 -38.82 -16.71 -8.70
N LEU A 238 -39.78 -17.59 -8.99
CA LEU A 238 -39.95 -18.31 -10.25
C LEU A 238 -40.24 -17.33 -11.38
N GLU A 239 -39.34 -17.22 -12.36
CA GLU A 239 -39.65 -16.66 -13.67
C GLU A 239 -39.18 -17.61 -14.78
N ASN A 240 -40.17 -18.23 -15.41
CA ASN A 240 -40.04 -19.10 -16.59
C ASN A 240 -39.95 -18.23 -17.85
N GLY A 241 -38.73 -18.07 -18.35
CA GLY A 241 -38.39 -17.85 -19.75
C GLY A 241 -37.14 -18.67 -20.05
N PRO A 242 -36.74 -18.93 -21.31
CA PRO A 242 -35.45 -19.53 -21.58
C PRO A 242 -34.38 -18.53 -21.10
N LYS A 243 -33.92 -18.68 -19.86
CA LYS A 243 -32.74 -18.02 -19.36
C LYS A 243 -31.59 -18.69 -20.11
N GLU A 244 -31.06 -18.01 -21.13
CA GLU A 244 -29.69 -18.26 -21.54
C GLU A 244 -28.85 -18.10 -20.26
N SER A 245 -28.45 -19.22 -19.68
CA SER A 245 -27.66 -19.22 -18.44
C SER A 245 -26.37 -18.48 -18.76
N LEU A 246 -26.19 -17.29 -18.20
CA LEU A 246 -24.94 -16.55 -18.35
C LEU A 246 -23.79 -17.48 -17.95
N PRO A 247 -22.74 -17.61 -18.79
CA PRO A 247 -21.64 -18.51 -18.51
C PRO A 247 -20.99 -18.14 -17.17
N VAL A 248 -20.79 -19.15 -16.31
CA VAL A 248 -20.18 -18.94 -14.99
C VAL A 248 -18.67 -18.80 -15.17
N ILE A 249 -18.13 -17.63 -14.85
CA ILE A 249 -16.70 -17.34 -14.92
C ILE A 249 -16.06 -17.65 -13.57
N ALA A 250 -15.13 -18.59 -13.54
CA ALA A 250 -14.41 -18.96 -12.32
C ALA A 250 -13.40 -17.88 -11.92
N ALA A 251 -13.05 -17.80 -10.63
CA ALA A 251 -11.94 -16.93 -10.22
C ALA A 251 -10.60 -17.49 -10.76
N PRO A 252 -9.69 -16.66 -11.30
CA PRO A 252 -8.36 -17.11 -11.68
C PRO A 252 -7.51 -17.40 -10.45
N SER A 253 -6.54 -18.29 -10.60
CA SER A 253 -5.49 -18.51 -9.62
C SER A 253 -4.21 -17.81 -10.06
N MET A 254 -3.51 -17.15 -9.14
CA MET A 254 -2.26 -16.41 -9.40
C MET A 254 -1.23 -16.74 -8.31
N TRP A 255 0.02 -16.96 -8.70
CA TRP A 255 1.13 -17.24 -7.77
C TRP A 255 2.47 -16.81 -8.36
N THR A 256 3.52 -16.79 -7.55
CA THR A 256 4.89 -16.52 -7.99
C THR A 256 5.83 -17.69 -7.69
N ARG A 257 7.00 -17.71 -8.35
CA ARG A 257 8.12 -18.59 -7.98
C ARG A 257 9.47 -17.91 -8.14
N PRO A 258 10.48 -18.28 -7.32
CA PRO A 258 11.76 -17.58 -7.29
C PRO A 258 12.76 -18.01 -8.39
N GLN A 259 12.54 -19.12 -9.11
CA GLN A 259 13.48 -19.64 -10.12
C GLN A 259 13.41 -18.88 -11.47
N ILE A 260 13.56 -17.55 -11.42
CA ILE A 260 13.45 -16.66 -12.60
C ILE A 260 14.57 -16.85 -13.61
N LYS A 261 15.80 -17.14 -13.16
CA LYS A 261 16.96 -17.35 -14.06
C LYS A 261 16.75 -18.57 -14.94
N ASP A 262 16.44 -19.71 -14.32
CA ASP A 262 16.19 -20.98 -15.00
C ASP A 262 15.00 -20.88 -15.97
N PHE A 263 13.96 -20.13 -15.56
CA PHE A 263 12.81 -19.87 -16.44
C PHE A 263 13.23 -19.08 -17.69
N LYS A 264 13.89 -17.93 -17.54
CA LYS A 264 14.34 -17.12 -18.69
C LYS A 264 15.27 -17.90 -19.60
N GLU A 265 16.19 -18.69 -19.05
CA GLU A 265 17.12 -19.52 -19.84
C GLU A 265 16.37 -20.59 -20.65
N LYS A 266 15.36 -21.23 -20.06
CA LYS A 266 14.52 -22.20 -20.76
C LYS A 266 13.69 -21.55 -21.86
N ILE A 267 13.08 -20.39 -21.59
CA ILE A 267 12.20 -19.70 -22.55
C ILE A 267 12.99 -19.12 -23.73
N ARG A 268 14.21 -18.63 -23.53
CA ARG A 268 15.08 -18.13 -24.62
C ARG A 268 15.37 -19.14 -25.73
N GLN A 269 15.16 -20.43 -25.49
CA GLN A 269 15.32 -21.48 -26.50
C GLN A 269 14.25 -21.39 -27.59
N ASP A 270 13.13 -20.71 -27.31
CA ASP A 270 12.05 -20.45 -28.23
C ASP A 270 11.88 -18.94 -28.45
N ALA A 271 12.18 -18.47 -29.66
CA ALA A 271 12.17 -17.05 -29.98
C ALA A 271 10.75 -16.43 -29.92
N ASP A 272 9.71 -17.22 -30.22
CA ASP A 272 8.32 -16.76 -30.22
C ASP A 272 7.76 -16.57 -28.80
N SER A 273 8.47 -17.11 -27.80
CA SER A 273 8.17 -16.98 -26.37
C SER A 273 8.89 -15.78 -25.72
N VAL A 274 9.60 -14.95 -26.49
CA VAL A 274 10.24 -13.71 -26.03
C VAL A 274 9.74 -12.53 -26.86
N ILE A 275 9.04 -11.60 -26.23
CA ILE A 275 8.49 -10.40 -26.89
C ILE A 275 9.15 -9.14 -26.32
N THR A 276 9.28 -8.12 -27.15
CA THR A 276 9.68 -6.77 -26.72
C THR A 276 8.45 -5.89 -26.70
N VAL A 277 8.13 -5.33 -25.54
CA VAL A 277 7.07 -4.34 -25.34
C VAL A 277 7.72 -2.96 -25.31
N GLY A 278 7.49 -2.15 -26.34
CA GLY A 278 8.06 -0.81 -26.47
C GLY A 278 7.54 0.15 -25.41
N ARG A 279 8.16 1.32 -25.32
CA ARG A 279 7.71 2.40 -24.41
C ARG A 279 6.31 2.89 -24.81
N GLY A 280 5.40 3.04 -23.86
CA GLY A 280 4.04 3.47 -24.16
C GLY A 280 3.17 2.40 -24.86
N GLU A 281 3.72 1.24 -25.21
CA GLU A 281 3.00 0.19 -25.93
C GLU A 281 2.25 -0.76 -24.98
N VAL A 282 1.19 -1.36 -25.49
CA VAL A 282 0.52 -2.52 -24.91
C VAL A 282 0.58 -3.65 -25.92
N VAL A 283 1.14 -4.78 -25.52
CA VAL A 283 1.18 -5.99 -26.35
C VAL A 283 0.15 -6.99 -25.85
N THR A 284 -0.72 -7.44 -26.73
CA THR A 284 -1.75 -8.44 -26.44
C THR A 284 -1.40 -9.76 -27.09
N VAL A 285 -1.20 -10.80 -26.29
CA VAL A 285 -1.07 -12.18 -26.76
C VAL A 285 -2.44 -12.84 -26.73
N ARG A 286 -2.92 -13.25 -27.91
CA ARG A 286 -4.21 -13.90 -28.12
C ARG A 286 -4.04 -15.41 -28.08
N VAL A 287 -4.73 -16.07 -27.16
CA VAL A 287 -4.63 -17.52 -26.92
C VAL A 287 -6.03 -18.15 -27.02
N PRO A 288 -6.41 -18.72 -28.19
CA PRO A 288 -7.69 -19.39 -28.36
C PRO A 288 -7.82 -20.62 -27.45
N THR A 289 -9.03 -20.91 -26.98
CA THR A 289 -9.32 -22.13 -26.24
C THR A 289 -9.15 -23.36 -27.12
N HIS A 290 -8.54 -24.42 -26.58
CA HIS A 290 -8.41 -25.70 -27.27
C HIS A 290 -9.63 -26.60 -26.98
N GLU A 291 -10.14 -27.34 -27.97
CA GLU A 291 -11.34 -28.19 -27.80
C GLU A 291 -11.16 -29.29 -26.75
N GLU A 292 -9.93 -29.79 -26.61
CA GLU A 292 -9.58 -30.78 -25.57
C GLU A 292 -9.10 -30.14 -24.26
N GLY A 293 -9.09 -28.81 -24.15
CA GLY A 293 -8.63 -28.10 -22.96
C GLY A 293 -9.77 -27.72 -22.02
N SER A 294 -9.45 -27.59 -20.74
CA SER A 294 -10.36 -27.10 -19.69
C SER A 294 -9.79 -25.93 -18.89
N TYR A 295 -8.47 -25.70 -18.95
CA TYR A 295 -7.79 -24.58 -18.28
C TYR A 295 -6.72 -23.96 -19.18
N LEU A 296 -6.51 -22.66 -19.03
CA LEU A 296 -5.32 -21.97 -19.50
C LEU A 296 -4.35 -21.81 -18.32
N PHE A 297 -3.07 -22.05 -18.57
CA PHE A 297 -1.98 -21.69 -17.68
C PHE A 297 -1.05 -20.70 -18.38
N TRP A 298 -0.56 -19.72 -17.62
CA TRP A 298 0.42 -18.76 -18.09
C TRP A 298 1.54 -18.57 -17.09
N GLU A 299 2.73 -18.28 -17.60
CA GLU A 299 3.91 -17.88 -16.83
C GLU A 299 4.62 -16.76 -17.55
N PHE A 300 5.12 -15.76 -16.83
CA PHE A 300 5.88 -14.67 -17.42
C PHE A 300 6.91 -14.04 -16.48
N ALA A 301 7.93 -13.43 -17.08
CA ALA A 301 8.96 -12.66 -16.39
C ALA A 301 9.53 -11.58 -17.30
N THR A 302 10.13 -10.54 -16.72
CA THR A 302 10.81 -9.45 -17.44
C THR A 302 12.27 -9.32 -17.02
N ASP A 303 13.12 -8.67 -17.82
CA ASP A 303 14.55 -8.58 -17.49
C ASP A 303 14.89 -7.70 -16.29
N ASN A 304 14.45 -6.44 -16.27
CA ASN A 304 14.98 -5.44 -15.34
C ASN A 304 13.94 -4.59 -14.61
N TYR A 305 12.68 -4.63 -15.05
CA TYR A 305 11.66 -3.71 -14.58
C TYR A 305 10.31 -4.42 -14.57
N ASP A 306 9.38 -3.90 -13.78
CA ASP A 306 8.00 -4.34 -13.78
C ASP A 306 7.30 -4.10 -15.13
N ILE A 307 6.15 -4.76 -15.31
CA ILE A 307 5.23 -4.53 -16.41
C ILE A 307 3.79 -4.67 -15.90
N GLY A 308 2.84 -3.97 -16.51
CA GLY A 308 1.42 -4.21 -16.29
C GLY A 308 1.02 -5.54 -16.89
N PHE A 309 0.25 -6.34 -16.16
CA PHE A 309 -0.29 -7.60 -16.65
C PHE A 309 -1.75 -7.77 -16.26
N GLY A 310 -2.57 -8.12 -17.24
CA GLY A 310 -3.97 -8.51 -17.08
C GLY A 310 -4.40 -9.54 -18.11
N VAL A 311 -5.57 -10.12 -17.90
CA VAL A 311 -6.14 -11.18 -18.74
C VAL A 311 -7.61 -10.87 -18.98
N TYR A 312 -8.02 -10.84 -20.25
CA TYR A 312 -9.42 -10.75 -20.66
C TYR A 312 -9.82 -12.02 -21.40
N PHE A 313 -11.12 -12.29 -21.49
CA PHE A 313 -11.68 -13.36 -22.29
C PHE A 313 -12.63 -12.78 -23.34
N GLU A 314 -12.33 -13.04 -24.61
CA GLU A 314 -13.12 -12.61 -25.77
C GLU A 314 -14.02 -13.76 -26.22
N TRP A 315 -15.33 -13.55 -26.22
CA TRP A 315 -16.33 -14.52 -26.67
C TRP A 315 -16.40 -14.56 -28.20
N THR A 316 -15.43 -15.24 -28.80
CA THR A 316 -15.34 -15.43 -30.25
C THR A 316 -15.01 -16.85 -30.66
N ASP A 317 -15.60 -17.29 -31.76
CA ASP A 317 -15.20 -18.52 -32.42
C ASP A 317 -13.92 -18.26 -33.23
N SER A 318 -12.76 -18.57 -32.63
CA SER A 318 -11.49 -18.52 -33.37
C SER A 318 -11.44 -19.66 -34.39
N PRO A 319 -11.11 -19.39 -35.67
CA PRO A 319 -11.04 -20.42 -36.70
C PRO A 319 -9.85 -21.38 -36.51
N ASN A 320 -8.87 -21.02 -35.68
CA ASN A 320 -7.73 -21.86 -35.32
C ASN A 320 -7.35 -21.70 -33.84
N THR A 321 -6.53 -22.63 -33.34
CA THR A 321 -5.98 -22.63 -31.97
C THR A 321 -4.59 -21.99 -31.91
N ALA A 322 -4.18 -21.26 -32.95
CA ALA A 322 -2.84 -20.67 -33.02
C ALA A 322 -2.74 -19.43 -32.13
N VAL A 323 -1.65 -19.35 -31.36
CA VAL A 323 -1.33 -18.16 -30.56
C VAL A 323 -0.86 -17.04 -31.49
N SER A 324 -1.36 -15.82 -31.30
CA SER A 324 -0.95 -14.64 -32.08
C SER A 324 -0.65 -13.45 -31.18
N VAL A 325 0.22 -12.54 -31.64
CA VAL A 325 0.69 -11.38 -30.87
C VAL A 325 0.30 -10.11 -31.62
N HIS A 326 -0.35 -9.18 -30.92
CA HIS A 326 -0.77 -7.88 -31.44
C HIS A 326 -0.13 -6.76 -30.61
N VAL A 327 0.36 -5.71 -31.27
CA VAL A 327 0.99 -4.55 -30.64
C VAL A 327 0.09 -3.34 -30.85
N SER A 328 -0.23 -2.63 -29.78
CA SER A 328 -1.01 -1.40 -29.79
C SER A 328 -0.21 -0.27 -29.14
N GLU A 329 -0.18 0.91 -29.78
CA GLU A 329 0.55 2.09 -29.33
C GLU A 329 -0.31 3.05 -28.47
N SER A 330 -1.28 2.55 -27.70
CA SER A 330 -2.01 3.33 -26.70
C SER A 330 -2.94 2.39 -25.92
N SER A 331 -3.11 2.62 -24.61
CA SER A 331 -4.12 1.94 -23.80
C SER A 331 -5.55 2.49 -24.04
N ASP A 332 -5.69 3.50 -24.90
CA ASP A 332 -6.84 4.40 -24.98
C ASP A 332 -7.48 4.47 -26.38
N ASP A 333 -7.47 3.37 -27.14
CA ASP A 333 -8.02 3.33 -28.51
C ASP A 333 -9.47 2.80 -28.56
N ASP A 334 -10.22 2.88 -27.46
CA ASP A 334 -11.64 2.51 -27.43
C ASP A 334 -12.58 3.64 -26.96
N GLU A 335 -12.07 4.81 -26.50
CA GLU A 335 -12.93 5.91 -26.02
C GLU A 335 -12.79 7.24 -26.79
N GLU A 336 -11.66 7.53 -27.48
CA GLU A 336 -11.44 8.87 -28.08
C GLU A 336 -11.90 9.06 -29.55
N GLU A 337 -12.27 8.01 -30.30
CA GLU A 337 -12.79 8.18 -31.68
C GLU A 337 -14.30 8.55 -31.76
N GLU A 338 -14.95 8.77 -30.61
CA GLU A 338 -16.40 8.94 -30.52
C GLU A 338 -16.95 10.35 -30.83
N GLU A 339 -16.11 11.32 -31.23
CA GLU A 339 -16.58 12.70 -31.43
C GLU A 339 -17.05 13.06 -32.85
N ASN A 340 -16.95 12.17 -33.85
CA ASN A 340 -17.26 12.56 -35.25
C ASN A 340 -18.03 11.55 -36.11
N ILE A 341 -18.86 10.68 -35.52
CA ILE A 341 -19.66 9.70 -36.28
C ILE A 341 -21.15 9.83 -35.96
N SER A 342 -21.99 9.85 -37.01
CA SER A 342 -23.44 10.01 -36.89
C SER A 342 -24.10 8.90 -36.04
N SER A 343 -25.18 9.25 -35.35
CA SER A 343 -25.88 8.40 -34.36
C SER A 343 -26.40 7.06 -34.92
N GLU A 344 -26.61 6.94 -36.23
CA GLU A 344 -27.04 5.70 -36.89
C GLU A 344 -25.88 4.74 -37.22
N GLU A 345 -24.63 5.23 -37.29
CA GLU A 345 -23.43 4.40 -37.50
C GLU A 345 -22.83 3.87 -36.19
N LYS A 346 -22.97 4.61 -35.07
CA LYS A 346 -22.58 4.13 -33.72
C LYS A 346 -23.34 2.85 -33.31
N ALA A 347 -24.63 2.77 -33.64
CA ALA A 347 -25.47 1.61 -33.31
C ALA A 347 -25.12 0.34 -34.11
N LYS A 348 -24.55 0.47 -35.32
CA LYS A 348 -24.16 -0.67 -36.17
C LYS A 348 -22.74 -1.18 -35.90
N LYS A 349 -21.82 -0.32 -35.42
CA LYS A 349 -20.47 -0.72 -35.01
C LYS A 349 -20.46 -1.44 -33.64
N ASN A 350 -21.26 -0.99 -32.68
CA ASN A 350 -21.33 -1.62 -31.34
C ASN A 350 -22.00 -3.00 -31.32
N ALA A 351 -22.80 -3.34 -32.34
CA ALA A 351 -23.41 -4.67 -32.45
C ALA A 351 -22.45 -5.79 -32.91
N ASN A 352 -21.23 -5.44 -33.34
CA ASN A 352 -20.24 -6.39 -33.89
C ASN A 352 -18.93 -6.47 -33.08
N LYS A 353 -18.77 -5.72 -31.98
CA LYS A 353 -17.61 -5.91 -31.09
C LYS A 353 -17.84 -7.19 -30.26
N PRO A 354 -16.89 -8.12 -30.22
CA PRO A 354 -17.05 -9.33 -29.43
C PRO A 354 -17.13 -8.99 -27.94
N LEU A 355 -17.97 -9.73 -27.20
CA LEU A 355 -18.11 -9.56 -25.75
C LEU A 355 -16.77 -9.87 -25.08
N LEU A 356 -16.35 -9.01 -24.15
CA LEU A 356 -15.11 -9.12 -23.39
C LEU A 356 -15.40 -9.19 -21.90
N ASP A 357 -14.85 -10.19 -21.23
CA ASP A 357 -14.88 -10.30 -19.76
C ASP A 357 -13.48 -10.13 -19.17
N GLU A 358 -13.38 -9.41 -18.06
CA GLU A 358 -12.15 -9.25 -17.31
C GLU A 358 -11.92 -10.46 -16.40
N ILE A 359 -10.83 -11.19 -16.64
CA ILE A 359 -10.43 -12.34 -15.81
C ILE A 359 -9.44 -11.90 -14.75
N VAL A 360 -8.37 -11.21 -15.16
CA VAL A 360 -7.36 -10.62 -14.27
C VAL A 360 -7.25 -9.13 -14.59
N PRO A 361 -7.58 -8.22 -13.65
CA PRO A 361 -7.39 -6.79 -13.86
C PRO A 361 -5.93 -6.46 -14.11
N VAL A 362 -5.69 -5.47 -14.99
CA VAL A 362 -4.35 -5.01 -15.32
C VAL A 362 -3.73 -4.29 -14.12
N TYR A 363 -2.70 -4.89 -13.55
CA TYR A 363 -1.88 -4.28 -12.49
C TYR A 363 -0.40 -4.49 -12.76
N ARG A 364 0.43 -3.57 -12.27
CA ARG A 364 1.89 -3.64 -12.33
C ARG A 364 2.40 -4.82 -11.50
N ARG A 365 3.27 -5.65 -12.09
CA ARG A 365 3.84 -6.85 -11.48
C ARG A 365 5.36 -6.78 -11.48
N ASP A 366 5.98 -7.02 -10.34
CA ASP A 366 7.43 -7.11 -10.16
C ASP A 366 8.01 -8.42 -10.72
N CYS A 367 7.59 -8.79 -11.93
CA CYS A 367 7.98 -10.02 -12.63
C CYS A 367 9.43 -9.99 -13.15
N HIS A 368 10.19 -8.96 -12.79
CA HIS A 368 11.64 -8.92 -12.94
C HIS A 368 12.38 -9.53 -11.74
N GLU A 369 11.69 -9.69 -10.61
CA GLU A 369 12.22 -10.30 -9.38
C GLU A 369 11.86 -11.79 -9.31
N GLU A 370 10.60 -12.13 -9.56
CA GLU A 370 10.08 -13.51 -9.54
C GLU A 370 9.30 -13.85 -10.82
N VAL A 371 9.15 -15.14 -11.13
CA VAL A 371 8.26 -15.56 -12.24
C VAL A 371 6.82 -15.49 -11.74
N TYR A 372 5.98 -14.73 -12.45
CA TYR A 372 4.55 -14.72 -12.21
C TYR A 372 3.88 -15.83 -13.00
N ALA A 373 2.91 -16.49 -12.40
CA ALA A 373 2.16 -17.58 -13.00
C ALA A 373 0.69 -17.50 -12.60
N GLY A 374 -0.16 -18.11 -13.41
CA GLY A 374 -1.57 -18.23 -13.09
C GLY A 374 -2.28 -19.24 -13.96
N SER A 375 -3.54 -19.47 -13.61
CA SER A 375 -4.44 -20.33 -14.37
C SER A 375 -5.89 -19.88 -14.29
N HIS A 376 -6.66 -20.17 -15.33
CA HIS A 376 -8.09 -19.91 -15.36
C HIS A 376 -8.83 -21.07 -16.04
N GLN A 377 -9.94 -21.50 -15.44
CA GLN A 377 -10.84 -22.48 -16.06
C GLN A 377 -11.51 -21.85 -17.28
N TYR A 378 -11.67 -22.60 -18.37
CA TYR A 378 -12.36 -22.11 -19.55
C TYR A 378 -13.82 -21.78 -19.20
N PRO A 379 -14.26 -20.51 -19.32
CA PRO A 379 -15.67 -20.18 -19.12
C PRO A 379 -16.53 -20.64 -20.31
N GLY A 380 -15.90 -20.87 -21.46
CA GLY A 380 -16.51 -21.37 -22.69
C GLY A 380 -15.49 -21.39 -23.82
N ARG A 381 -15.97 -21.45 -25.07
CA ARG A 381 -15.14 -21.30 -26.27
C ARG A 381 -14.88 -19.82 -26.54
N GLY A 382 -13.62 -19.44 -26.75
CA GLY A 382 -13.24 -18.05 -26.90
C GLY A 382 -11.74 -17.86 -27.07
N VAL A 383 -11.27 -16.63 -26.85
CA VAL A 383 -9.86 -16.25 -26.95
C VAL A 383 -9.45 -15.50 -25.70
N TYR A 384 -8.43 -16.00 -25.00
CA TYR A 384 -7.80 -15.25 -23.91
C TYR A 384 -6.90 -14.16 -24.46
N LEU A 385 -6.95 -12.98 -23.86
CA LEU A 385 -6.14 -11.82 -24.20
C LEU A 385 -5.20 -11.51 -23.04
N LEU A 386 -3.96 -11.98 -23.12
CA LEU A 386 -2.92 -11.65 -22.16
C LEU A 386 -2.33 -10.29 -22.52
N LYS A 387 -2.64 -9.27 -21.72
CA LYS A 387 -2.17 -7.90 -21.95
C LYS A 387 -0.90 -7.65 -21.15
N PHE A 388 0.19 -7.38 -21.87
CA PHE A 388 1.45 -6.86 -21.33
C PHE A 388 1.49 -5.36 -21.56
N ASP A 389 1.17 -4.61 -20.51
CA ASP A 389 0.94 -3.18 -20.56
C ASP A 389 2.19 -2.41 -20.10
N ASN A 390 2.78 -1.66 -21.02
CA ASN A 390 3.91 -0.77 -20.77
C ASN A 390 3.57 0.70 -21.09
N SER A 391 2.28 1.04 -21.14
CA SER A 391 1.75 2.38 -21.43
C SER A 391 2.33 3.45 -20.49
N TYR A 392 2.53 3.11 -19.22
CA TYR A 392 3.08 4.00 -18.20
C TYR A 392 4.59 4.28 -18.36
N SER A 393 5.31 3.54 -19.21
CA SER A 393 6.76 3.68 -19.32
C SER A 393 7.18 4.62 -20.43
N LEU A 394 7.64 5.82 -20.06
CA LEU A 394 8.09 6.86 -20.99
C LEU A 394 9.43 6.54 -21.69
N TRP A 395 10.29 5.74 -21.05
CA TRP A 395 11.70 5.64 -21.44
C TRP A 395 12.22 4.21 -21.60
N ARG A 396 11.46 3.18 -21.18
CA ARG A 396 11.98 1.81 -21.06
C ARG A 396 11.08 0.83 -21.78
N SER A 397 11.60 0.22 -22.84
CA SER A 397 11.05 -1.03 -23.37
C SER A 397 11.29 -2.19 -22.39
N LYS A 398 10.45 -3.22 -22.46
CA LYS A 398 10.53 -4.42 -21.63
C LYS A 398 10.71 -5.66 -22.51
N SER A 399 11.67 -6.51 -22.17
CA SER A 399 11.76 -7.87 -22.71
C SER A 399 10.92 -8.78 -21.82
N VAL A 400 9.85 -9.35 -22.37
CA VAL A 400 8.94 -10.28 -21.67
C VAL A 400 9.22 -11.69 -22.16
N TYR A 401 9.50 -12.58 -21.22
CA TYR A 401 9.61 -14.01 -21.42
C TYR A 401 8.30 -14.62 -20.95
N TYR A 402 7.56 -15.30 -21.82
CA TYR A 402 6.27 -15.86 -21.44
C TYR A 402 6.12 -17.29 -21.93
N ARG A 403 5.21 -18.03 -21.30
CA ARG A 403 4.79 -19.37 -21.72
C ARG A 403 3.31 -19.53 -21.44
N VAL A 404 2.59 -20.12 -22.38
CA VAL A 404 1.18 -20.50 -22.20
C VAL A 404 0.98 -21.95 -22.60
N TYR A 405 0.09 -22.65 -21.92
CA TYR A 405 -0.31 -24.02 -22.24
C TYR A 405 -1.68 -24.31 -21.66
N TYR A 406 -2.35 -25.33 -22.19
CA TYR A 406 -3.65 -25.79 -21.68
C TYR A 406 -3.53 -27.17 -21.05
N THR A 407 -4.46 -27.51 -20.17
CA THR A 407 -4.60 -28.85 -19.59
C THR A 407 -6.00 -29.40 -19.87
N ARG A 408 -6.14 -30.73 -19.76
CA ARG A 408 -7.42 -31.43 -19.88
C ARG A 408 -8.19 -31.44 -18.57
#